data_AF-A0A7K6K135-F1
#
_entry.id   AF-A0A7K6K135-F1
#
_cell.length_a   1.000
_cell.length_b   1.000
_cell.length_c   1.000
_cell.angle_alpha   90.00
_cell.angle_beta   90.00
_cell.angle_gamma   90.00
#
_symmetry.space_group_name_H-M   'P 1'
#
loop_
_entity.id
_entity.type
_entity.pdbx_description
1 polymer ?
#
loop_
_entity_poly.entity_id
_entity_poly.type
_entity_poly.pdbx_seq_one_letter_code
_entity_poly.pdbx_strand_id
1 'polypeptide(L)'
;RNIYQKIRDHDLLDKRKTVTALKAGEDRAILLGLAMMVCSIMMYFLLGITLLRSYMQSVWTEETQCSLLNASITETFNCSFNCGPECWKISQYPCLQVYVNLTSSGQKLLLYHTEETMKINSECSYIPKCGKNYEESMSLVNVVMENFRKYQRFSCFYDPEGVQKNVILTKLYSSNVLFHSLFWPTCMMIGGVAIVAMVKLTQYLSLLCERIQRISR
;
A
#
# COMPACT_ATOMS: atom_id res chain seq x y z
N ARG A 1 41.26 -5.55 -55.42
CA ARG A 1 41.46 -6.41 -54.22
C ARG A 1 41.31 -5.63 -52.91
N ASN A 2 41.89 -4.43 -52.78
CA ASN A 2 41.81 -3.61 -51.54
C ASN A 2 40.42 -3.12 -51.11
N ILE A 3 39.51 -2.81 -52.04
CA ILE A 3 38.19 -2.25 -51.70
C ILE A 3 37.30 -3.30 -50.99
N TYR A 4 37.31 -4.54 -51.48
CA TYR A 4 36.55 -5.65 -50.87
C TYR A 4 37.04 -6.02 -49.46
N GLN A 5 38.35 -5.95 -49.21
CA GLN A 5 38.91 -6.15 -47.86
C GLN A 5 38.47 -5.03 -46.91
N LYS A 6 38.56 -3.77 -47.36
CA LYS A 6 38.16 -2.61 -46.56
C LYS A 6 36.67 -2.62 -46.16
N ILE A 7 35.79 -3.06 -47.06
CA ILE A 7 34.35 -3.21 -46.78
C ILE A 7 34.12 -4.32 -45.75
N ARG A 8 34.79 -5.47 -45.89
CA ARG A 8 34.67 -6.61 -44.98
C ARG A 8 35.16 -6.28 -43.56
N ASP A 9 36.26 -5.52 -43.44
CA ASP A 9 36.79 -5.11 -42.14
C ASP A 9 35.87 -4.10 -41.43
N HIS A 10 35.24 -3.21 -42.19
CA HIS A 10 34.25 -2.26 -41.66
C HIS A 10 33.01 -2.98 -41.12
N ASP A 11 32.53 -4.00 -41.85
CA ASP A 11 31.38 -4.83 -41.49
C ASP A 11 31.65 -5.69 -40.23
N LEU A 12 32.88 -6.22 -40.10
CA LEU A 12 33.34 -6.94 -38.91
C LEU A 12 33.45 -6.02 -37.67
N LEU A 13 33.94 -4.79 -37.85
CA LEU A 13 34.04 -3.81 -36.77
C LEU A 13 32.66 -3.38 -36.27
N ASP A 14 31.69 -3.17 -37.17
CA ASP A 14 30.32 -2.79 -36.80
C ASP A 14 29.59 -3.93 -36.08
N LYS A 15 29.74 -5.16 -36.58
CA LYS A 15 29.26 -6.37 -35.90
C LYS A 15 29.85 -6.55 -34.51
N ARG A 16 31.14 -6.22 -34.30
CA ARG A 16 31.77 -6.31 -32.97
C ARG A 16 31.22 -5.24 -32.02
N LYS A 17 31.02 -4.01 -32.48
CA LYS A 17 30.47 -2.91 -31.67
C LYS A 17 29.03 -3.20 -31.21
N THR A 18 28.19 -3.68 -32.13
CA THR A 18 26.81 -4.06 -31.83
C THR A 18 26.72 -5.23 -30.84
N VAL A 19 27.54 -6.26 -30.98
CA VAL A 19 27.60 -7.39 -30.02
C VAL A 19 28.06 -6.94 -28.63
N THR A 20 29.04 -6.03 -28.56
CA THR A 20 29.55 -5.52 -27.27
C THR A 20 28.50 -4.66 -26.56
N ALA A 21 27.80 -3.81 -27.32
CA ALA A 21 26.72 -2.98 -26.80
C ALA A 21 25.51 -3.83 -26.35
N LEU A 22 25.16 -4.87 -27.12
CA LEU A 22 24.08 -5.81 -26.79
C LEU A 22 24.38 -6.56 -25.48
N LYS A 23 25.59 -7.09 -25.33
CA LYS A 23 26.00 -7.82 -24.11
C LYS A 23 25.97 -6.94 -22.85
N ALA A 24 26.42 -5.70 -22.97
CA ALA A 24 26.31 -4.73 -21.87
C ALA A 24 24.84 -4.39 -21.53
N GLY A 25 23.95 -4.38 -22.53
CA GLY A 25 22.51 -4.21 -22.34
C GLY A 25 21.86 -5.43 -21.67
N GLU A 26 22.23 -6.64 -22.07
CA GLU A 26 21.75 -7.91 -21.50
C GLU A 26 22.13 -8.04 -20.02
N ASP A 27 23.38 -7.74 -19.66
CA ASP A 27 23.84 -7.82 -18.27
C ASP A 27 23.11 -6.80 -17.36
N ARG A 28 22.86 -5.59 -17.88
CA ARG A 28 22.06 -4.57 -17.17
C ARG A 28 20.59 -5.00 -17.03
N ALA A 29 20.01 -5.63 -18.05
CA ALA A 29 18.64 -6.14 -18.00
C ALA A 29 18.49 -7.30 -17.00
N ILE A 30 19.47 -8.21 -16.96
CA ILE A 30 19.51 -9.29 -15.96
C ILE A 30 19.64 -8.69 -14.55
N LEU A 31 20.55 -7.73 -14.36
CA LEU A 31 20.70 -7.06 -13.06
C LEU A 31 19.40 -6.38 -12.62
N LEU A 32 18.71 -5.69 -13.54
CA LEU A 32 17.41 -5.07 -13.27
C LEU A 32 16.39 -6.13 -12.86
N GLY A 33 16.25 -7.22 -13.61
CA GLY A 33 15.32 -8.30 -13.28
C GLY A 33 15.61 -8.94 -11.93
N LEU A 34 16.89 -9.21 -11.61
CA LEU A 34 17.32 -9.71 -10.30
C LEU A 34 16.99 -8.73 -9.17
N ALA A 35 17.30 -7.44 -9.36
CA ALA A 35 16.97 -6.40 -8.38
C ALA A 35 15.46 -6.29 -8.16
N MET A 36 14.65 -6.38 -9.22
CA MET A 36 13.19 -6.38 -9.12
C MET A 36 12.68 -7.55 -8.27
N MET A 37 13.23 -8.74 -8.46
CA MET A 37 12.88 -9.92 -7.66
C MET A 37 13.26 -9.74 -6.18
N VAL A 38 14.48 -9.27 -5.88
CA VAL A 38 14.93 -9.04 -4.49
C VAL A 38 14.05 -8.00 -3.79
N CYS A 39 13.75 -6.89 -4.46
CA CYS A 39 12.86 -5.86 -3.91
C CYS A 39 11.45 -6.40 -3.67
N SER A 40 10.92 -7.24 -4.56
CA SER A 40 9.62 -7.90 -4.35
C SER A 40 9.62 -8.81 -3.13
N ILE A 41 10.65 -9.64 -2.93
CA ILE A 41 10.79 -10.50 -1.74
C ILE A 41 10.82 -9.65 -0.46
N MET A 42 11.59 -8.56 -0.47
CA MET A 42 11.68 -7.65 0.68
C MET A 42 10.33 -6.99 0.98
N MET A 43 9.61 -6.54 -0.05
CA MET A 43 8.25 -5.99 0.12
C MET A 43 7.30 -7.03 0.70
N TYR A 44 7.30 -8.28 0.20
CA TYR A 44 6.46 -9.35 0.76
C TYR A 44 6.73 -9.60 2.24
N PHE A 45 8.00 -9.58 2.64
CA PHE A 45 8.36 -9.75 4.04
C PHE A 45 7.79 -8.63 4.92
N LEU A 46 7.92 -7.37 4.48
CA LEU A 46 7.34 -6.22 5.18
C LEU A 46 5.81 -6.30 5.25
N LEU A 47 5.13 -6.63 4.15
CA LEU A 47 3.68 -6.79 4.10
C LEU A 47 3.20 -7.96 4.98
N GLY A 48 3.97 -9.05 5.03
CA GLY A 48 3.72 -10.21 5.90
C GLY A 48 3.72 -9.83 7.38
N ILE A 49 4.72 -9.07 7.81
CA ILE A 49 4.86 -8.66 9.22
C ILE A 49 3.85 -7.60 9.61
N THR A 50 3.58 -6.64 8.72
CA THR A 50 2.74 -5.46 9.04
C THR A 50 1.26 -5.70 8.78
N LEU A 51 0.89 -6.02 7.54
CA LEU A 51 -0.50 -6.08 7.11
C LEU A 51 -1.18 -7.41 7.43
N LEU A 52 -0.53 -8.54 7.10
CA LEU A 52 -1.10 -9.86 7.35
C LEU A 52 -1.30 -10.12 8.84
N ARG A 53 -0.33 -9.72 9.67
CA ARG A 53 -0.46 -9.79 11.14
C ARG A 53 -1.61 -8.92 11.64
N SER A 54 -1.70 -7.67 11.19
CA SER A 54 -2.75 -6.76 11.64
C SER A 54 -4.15 -7.20 11.19
N TYR A 55 -4.25 -7.80 10.00
CA TYR A 55 -5.48 -8.38 9.49
C TYR A 55 -5.93 -9.59 10.32
N MET A 56 -5.03 -10.54 10.59
CA MET A 56 -5.35 -11.74 11.39
C MET A 56 -5.72 -11.40 12.85
N GLN A 57 -5.26 -10.25 13.35
CA GLN A 57 -5.60 -9.76 14.69
C GLN A 57 -6.84 -8.84 14.71
N SER A 58 -7.45 -8.55 13.55
CA SER A 58 -8.63 -7.69 13.48
C SER A 58 -9.85 -8.43 14.02
N VAL A 59 -10.42 -7.92 15.12
CA VAL A 59 -11.58 -8.50 15.82
C VAL A 59 -12.92 -8.08 15.20
N TRP A 60 -12.96 -6.93 14.51
CA TRP A 60 -14.16 -6.42 13.86
C TRP A 60 -14.36 -7.05 12.48
N THR A 61 -14.90 -8.26 12.45
CA THR A 61 -15.03 -9.06 11.22
C THR A 61 -16.36 -8.86 10.50
N GLU A 62 -17.45 -8.70 11.25
CA GLU A 62 -18.82 -8.71 10.71
C GLU A 62 -19.37 -7.30 10.48
N GLU A 63 -20.07 -7.13 9.35
CA GLU A 63 -20.69 -5.87 8.94
C GLU A 63 -22.18 -5.85 9.32
N THR A 64 -22.66 -4.74 9.86
CA THR A 64 -24.08 -4.54 10.24
C THR A 64 -24.49 -3.09 10.08
N GLN A 65 -25.79 -2.83 10.20
CA GLN A 65 -26.32 -1.46 10.24
C GLN A 65 -26.22 -0.88 11.65
N CYS A 66 -25.59 0.29 11.77
CA CYS A 66 -25.58 1.10 12.97
C CYS A 66 -26.55 2.28 12.82
N SER A 67 -27.28 2.61 13.88
CA SER A 67 -28.07 3.85 13.94
C SER A 67 -27.51 4.81 14.98
N LEU A 68 -27.37 6.08 14.63
CA LEU A 68 -26.89 7.13 15.53
C LEU A 68 -27.78 7.28 16.76
N LEU A 69 -27.19 7.32 17.95
CA LEU A 69 -27.86 7.69 19.19
C LEU A 69 -27.51 9.10 19.62
N ASN A 70 -26.21 9.41 19.69
CA ASN A 70 -25.72 10.72 20.07
C ASN A 70 -24.40 11.01 19.37
N ALA A 71 -24.21 12.26 18.96
CA ALA A 71 -22.95 12.80 18.49
C ALA A 71 -22.71 14.16 19.15
N SER A 72 -21.65 14.23 19.94
CA SER A 72 -21.27 15.43 20.70
C SER A 72 -19.77 15.61 20.72
N ILE A 73 -19.34 16.86 20.62
CA ILE A 73 -17.94 17.24 20.85
C ILE A 73 -17.76 17.36 22.35
N THR A 74 -16.78 16.65 22.87
CA THR A 74 -16.45 16.61 24.30
C THR A 74 -15.23 17.50 24.57
N GLU A 75 -14.16 16.93 25.13
CA GLU A 75 -12.97 17.66 25.52
C GLU A 75 -11.98 17.85 24.36
N THR A 76 -11.00 18.71 24.60
CA THR A 76 -9.85 18.88 23.73
C THR A 76 -8.65 18.12 24.27
N PHE A 77 -7.89 17.52 23.37
CA PHE A 77 -6.69 16.77 23.71
C PHE A 77 -5.47 17.40 23.06
N ASN A 78 -4.33 17.33 23.74
CA ASN A 78 -3.07 17.80 23.21
C ASN A 78 -2.54 16.82 22.16
N CYS A 79 -1.99 17.34 21.06
CA CYS A 79 -1.31 16.57 20.03
C CYS A 79 -0.04 17.29 19.59
N SER A 80 0.89 16.55 19.00
CA SER A 80 2.07 17.12 18.35
C SER A 80 1.90 17.11 16.84
N PHE A 81 2.22 18.24 16.20
CA PHE A 81 2.30 18.33 14.74
C PHE A 81 3.71 18.71 14.30
N ASN A 82 4.07 18.23 13.11
CA ASN A 82 5.35 18.53 12.49
C ASN A 82 5.26 19.88 11.75
N CYS A 83 6.12 20.83 12.10
CA CYS A 83 6.19 22.17 11.50
C CYS A 83 7.33 22.34 10.48
N GLY A 84 8.13 21.29 10.22
CA GLY A 84 9.29 21.34 9.33
C GLY A 84 10.40 20.38 9.76
N PRO A 85 11.56 20.40 9.09
CA PRO A 85 12.69 19.58 9.51
C PRO A 85 13.04 19.89 10.98
N GLU A 86 13.03 18.84 11.81
CA GLU A 86 13.32 18.90 13.26
C GLU A 86 12.40 19.80 14.11
N CYS A 87 11.19 20.11 13.64
CA CYS A 87 10.24 20.97 14.35
C CYS A 87 8.99 20.20 14.78
N TRP A 88 8.82 20.01 16.09
CA TRP A 88 7.60 19.49 16.70
C TRP A 88 6.96 20.54 17.58
N LYS A 89 5.71 20.88 17.32
CA LYS A 89 4.93 21.81 18.14
C LYS A 89 3.71 21.13 18.70
N ILE A 90 3.34 21.54 19.90
CA ILE A 90 2.13 21.09 20.58
C ILE A 90 0.97 21.94 20.06
N SER A 91 -0.12 21.27 19.72
CA SER A 91 -1.41 21.85 19.37
C SER A 91 -2.50 21.06 20.12
N GLN A 92 -3.75 21.39 19.84
CA GLN A 92 -4.91 20.72 20.42
C GLN A 92 -5.85 20.26 19.31
N TYR A 93 -6.60 19.19 19.58
CA TYR A 93 -7.68 18.74 18.73
C TYR A 93 -8.95 18.53 19.56
N PRO A 94 -10.14 18.87 19.02
CA PRO A 94 -11.40 18.54 19.65
C PRO A 94 -11.74 17.06 19.42
N CYS A 95 -12.23 16.40 20.46
CA CYS A 95 -12.68 15.01 20.42
C CYS A 95 -14.16 14.92 20.09
N LEU A 96 -14.51 14.18 19.04
CA LEU A 96 -15.89 13.84 18.74
C LEU A 96 -16.22 12.47 19.36
N GLN A 97 -17.28 12.41 20.16
CA GLN A 97 -17.86 11.17 20.66
C GLN A 97 -19.16 10.84 19.93
N VAL A 98 -19.25 9.63 19.41
CA VAL A 98 -20.38 9.12 18.65
C VAL A 98 -20.82 7.79 19.24
N TYR A 99 -22.02 7.77 19.80
CA TYR A 99 -22.67 6.56 20.28
C TYR A 99 -23.68 6.08 19.26
N VAL A 100 -23.69 4.77 19.02
CA VAL A 100 -24.57 4.13 18.05
C VAL A 100 -25.31 2.96 18.68
N ASN A 101 -26.46 2.63 18.10
CA ASN A 101 -27.20 1.41 18.38
C ASN A 101 -26.92 0.39 17.28
N LEU A 102 -26.54 -0.81 17.68
CA LEU A 102 -26.30 -1.92 16.77
C LEU A 102 -27.63 -2.57 16.38
N THR A 103 -27.96 -2.62 15.08
CA THR A 103 -29.26 -3.16 14.65
C THR A 103 -29.39 -4.66 14.94
N SER A 104 -28.28 -5.40 14.94
CA SER A 104 -28.27 -6.86 15.20
C SER A 104 -28.55 -7.23 16.66
N SER A 105 -28.05 -6.45 17.63
CA SER A 105 -28.14 -6.79 19.06
C SER A 105 -28.90 -5.77 19.92
N GLY A 106 -29.21 -4.58 19.38
CA GLY A 106 -29.80 -3.47 20.13
C GLY A 106 -28.86 -2.84 21.17
N GLN A 107 -27.57 -3.19 21.14
CA GLN A 107 -26.58 -2.67 22.09
C GLN A 107 -26.15 -1.24 21.73
N LYS A 108 -25.94 -0.43 22.77
CA LYS A 108 -25.40 0.93 22.67
C LYS A 108 -23.89 0.87 22.82
N LEU A 109 -23.17 1.22 21.76
CA LEU A 109 -21.72 1.08 21.69
C LEU A 109 -21.08 2.40 21.22
N LEU A 110 -19.84 2.64 21.66
CA LEU A 110 -19.02 3.73 21.15
C LEU A 110 -18.50 3.35 19.75
N LEU A 111 -18.66 4.27 18.80
CA LEU A 111 -18.13 4.13 17.44
C LEU A 111 -16.71 4.68 17.39
N TYR A 112 -15.80 4.03 16.67
CA TYR A 112 -14.51 4.57 16.27
C TYR A 112 -14.44 4.69 14.76
N HIS A 113 -13.71 5.68 14.26
CA HIS A 113 -13.53 5.85 12.82
C HIS A 113 -12.75 4.68 12.20
N THR A 114 -11.66 4.27 12.86
CA THR A 114 -10.77 3.18 12.46
C THR A 114 -10.18 2.48 13.68
N GLU A 115 -9.55 1.31 13.47
CA GLU A 115 -8.84 0.55 14.50
C GLU A 115 -7.70 1.34 15.16
N GLU A 116 -7.09 2.29 14.44
CA GLU A 116 -6.04 3.17 14.98
C GLU A 116 -6.59 4.22 15.93
N THR A 117 -7.82 4.70 15.70
CA THR A 117 -8.42 5.75 16.52
C THR A 117 -8.54 5.29 17.97
N MET A 118 -9.01 4.05 18.17
CA MET A 118 -9.10 3.40 19.49
C MET A 118 -7.74 3.29 20.18
N LYS A 119 -6.65 3.03 19.42
CA LYS A 119 -5.29 2.93 19.97
C LYS A 119 -4.72 4.28 20.38
N ILE A 120 -5.09 5.35 19.69
CA ILE A 120 -4.62 6.71 19.98
C ILE A 120 -5.35 7.28 21.20
N ASN A 121 -6.68 7.18 21.22
CA ASN A 121 -7.49 7.66 22.33
C ASN A 121 -8.76 6.81 22.45
N SER A 122 -8.90 6.07 23.55
CA SER A 122 -10.04 5.20 23.80
C SER A 122 -11.35 5.96 23.99
N GLU A 123 -11.31 7.24 24.31
CA GLU A 123 -12.53 8.03 24.59
C GLU A 123 -13.06 8.72 23.33
N CYS A 124 -12.31 8.74 22.23
CA CYS A 124 -12.65 9.54 21.04
C CYS A 124 -13.06 8.67 19.85
N SER A 125 -14.22 8.99 19.27
CA SER A 125 -14.73 8.32 18.08
C SER A 125 -14.04 8.78 16.80
N TYR A 126 -13.73 10.06 16.69
CA TYR A 126 -13.01 10.64 15.56
C TYR A 126 -11.97 11.63 16.05
N ILE A 127 -10.76 11.48 15.54
CA ILE A 127 -9.59 12.31 15.86
C ILE A 127 -9.12 12.95 14.56
N PRO A 128 -9.23 14.29 14.39
CA PRO A 128 -8.72 14.94 13.20
C PRO A 128 -7.18 14.89 13.18
N LYS A 129 -6.59 15.05 12.00
CA LYS A 129 -5.13 15.17 11.89
C LYS A 129 -4.67 16.40 12.69
N CYS A 130 -3.64 16.22 13.53
CA CYS A 130 -3.09 17.32 14.32
C CYS A 130 -2.51 18.38 13.38
N GLY A 131 -3.00 19.62 13.51
CA GLY A 131 -2.59 20.75 12.70
C GLY A 131 -2.22 21.97 13.53
N LYS A 132 -1.63 22.96 12.86
CA LYS A 132 -1.31 24.25 13.49
C LYS A 132 -2.56 25.02 13.91
N ASN A 133 -3.64 24.94 13.12
CA ASN A 133 -4.85 25.70 13.35
C ASN A 133 -5.93 24.86 14.04
N TYR A 134 -6.26 25.24 15.28
CA TYR A 134 -7.32 24.60 16.05
C TYR A 134 -8.71 24.84 15.43
N GLU A 135 -8.97 26.04 14.89
CA GLU A 135 -10.27 26.37 14.30
C GLU A 135 -10.59 25.52 13.06
N GLU A 136 -9.56 25.20 12.28
CA GLU A 136 -9.68 24.28 11.13
C GLU A 136 -9.99 22.85 11.59
N SER A 137 -9.35 22.41 12.67
CA SER A 137 -9.63 21.09 13.26
C SER A 137 -11.04 21.03 13.83
N MET A 138 -11.50 22.10 14.46
CA MET A 138 -12.86 22.24 14.99
C MET A 138 -13.91 22.27 13.88
N SER A 139 -13.67 23.02 12.79
CA SER A 139 -14.60 23.07 11.66
C SER A 139 -14.74 21.71 10.99
N LEU A 140 -13.63 20.97 10.82
CA LEU A 140 -13.64 19.61 10.30
C LEU A 140 -14.47 18.66 11.19
N VAL A 141 -14.24 18.70 12.50
CA VAL A 141 -14.98 17.87 13.45
C VAL A 141 -16.48 18.21 13.45
N ASN A 142 -16.84 19.49 13.36
CA ASN A 142 -18.23 19.92 13.23
C ASN A 142 -18.87 19.39 11.95
N VAL A 143 -18.18 19.46 10.80
CA VAL A 143 -18.68 18.90 9.53
C VAL A 143 -18.92 17.39 9.65
N VAL A 144 -18.01 16.65 10.29
CA VAL A 144 -18.18 15.21 10.52
C VAL A 144 -19.37 14.93 11.44
N MET A 145 -19.51 15.69 12.53
CA MET A 145 -20.64 15.58 13.45
C MET A 145 -21.98 15.82 12.73
N GLU A 146 -22.08 16.88 11.93
CA GLU A 146 -23.28 17.20 11.16
C GLU A 146 -23.57 16.14 10.08
N ASN A 147 -22.55 15.54 9.48
CA ASN A 147 -22.74 14.41 8.57
C ASN A 147 -23.36 13.20 9.27
N PHE A 148 -22.94 12.85 10.49
CA PHE A 148 -23.59 11.79 11.27
C PHE A 148 -25.04 12.14 11.60
N ARG A 149 -25.32 13.40 11.97
CA ARG A 149 -26.70 13.85 12.25
C ARG A 149 -27.61 13.78 11.03
N LYS A 150 -27.06 14.12 9.85
CA LYS A 150 -27.77 14.02 8.57
C LYS A 150 -28.01 12.58 8.14
N TYR A 151 -27.00 11.71 8.28
CA TYR A 151 -27.06 10.29 7.91
C TYR A 151 -27.06 9.42 9.16
N GLN A 152 -28.24 9.28 9.76
CA GLN A 152 -28.39 8.57 11.04
C GLN A 152 -28.24 7.06 10.94
N ARG A 153 -28.24 6.47 9.75
CA ARG A 153 -28.01 5.03 9.54
C ARG A 153 -26.88 4.82 8.55
N PHE A 154 -25.95 3.96 8.93
CA PHE A 154 -24.75 3.66 8.14
C PHE A 154 -24.23 2.26 8.46
N SER A 155 -23.40 1.74 7.57
CA SER A 155 -22.74 0.46 7.80
C SER A 155 -21.59 0.61 8.79
N CYS A 156 -21.42 -0.39 9.66
CA CYS A 156 -20.37 -0.44 10.68
C CYS A 156 -19.94 -1.88 10.91
N PHE A 157 -18.76 -2.06 11.49
CA PHE A 157 -18.22 -3.38 11.80
C PHE A 157 -18.17 -3.60 13.31
N TYR A 158 -18.55 -4.80 13.73
CA TYR A 158 -18.59 -5.20 15.13
C TYR A 158 -17.85 -6.53 15.35
N ASP A 159 -17.53 -6.81 16.61
CA ASP A 159 -16.95 -8.07 17.04
C ASP A 159 -18.08 -9.08 17.35
N PRO A 160 -18.23 -10.17 16.58
CA PRO A 160 -19.25 -11.19 16.83
C PRO A 160 -18.96 -12.04 18.07
N GLU A 161 -17.69 -12.18 18.48
CA GLU A 161 -17.29 -12.90 19.69
C GLU A 161 -17.59 -12.10 20.97
N GLY A 162 -17.82 -10.78 20.82
CA GLY A 162 -18.18 -9.89 21.90
C GLY A 162 -17.05 -9.61 22.90
N VAL A 163 -15.80 -9.86 22.50
CA VAL A 163 -14.60 -9.53 23.29
C VAL A 163 -14.45 -8.01 23.37
N GLN A 164 -14.69 -7.31 22.26
CA GLN A 164 -14.67 -5.86 22.15
C GLN A 164 -16.10 -5.28 22.23
N LYS A 165 -16.32 -4.35 23.16
CA LYS A 165 -17.61 -3.64 23.34
C LYS A 165 -17.64 -2.30 22.61
N ASN A 166 -17.21 -2.31 21.37
CA ASN A 166 -17.16 -1.12 20.52
C ASN A 166 -17.34 -1.51 19.05
N VAL A 167 -17.53 -0.51 18.20
CA VAL A 167 -17.69 -0.71 16.76
C VAL A 167 -16.82 0.25 15.98
N ILE A 168 -16.47 -0.14 14.76
CA ILE A 168 -15.66 0.69 13.86
C ILE A 168 -16.47 1.05 12.60
N LEU A 169 -16.26 2.25 12.07
CA LEU A 169 -16.90 2.71 10.85
C LEU A 169 -16.20 2.12 9.62
N THR A 170 -14.87 2.20 9.57
CA THR A 170 -14.06 1.79 8.43
C THR A 170 -12.95 0.86 8.87
N LYS A 171 -12.81 -0.28 8.18
CA LYS A 171 -11.68 -1.20 8.37
C LYS A 171 -10.43 -0.68 7.65
N LEU A 172 -9.37 -0.39 8.38
CA LEU A 172 -8.08 -0.01 7.79
C LEU A 172 -7.47 -1.20 7.00
N TYR A 173 -7.65 -2.41 7.53
CA TYR A 173 -7.17 -3.66 6.92
C TYR A 173 -8.32 -4.42 6.25
N SER A 174 -8.88 -3.85 5.19
CA SER A 174 -9.88 -4.54 4.38
C SER A 174 -9.24 -5.53 3.39
N SER A 175 -9.99 -6.55 2.98
CA SER A 175 -9.58 -7.52 1.97
C SER A 175 -9.12 -6.85 0.66
N ASN A 176 -9.75 -5.73 0.29
CA ASN A 176 -9.37 -4.97 -0.91
C ASN A 176 -7.97 -4.34 -0.77
N VAL A 177 -7.64 -3.82 0.41
CA VAL A 177 -6.32 -3.24 0.68
C VAL A 177 -5.26 -4.33 0.61
N LEU A 178 -5.52 -5.49 1.23
CA LEU A 178 -4.61 -6.64 1.16
C LEU A 178 -4.39 -7.12 -0.27
N PHE A 179 -5.46 -7.22 -1.08
CA PHE A 179 -5.36 -7.61 -2.47
C PHE A 179 -4.45 -6.67 -3.25
N HIS A 180 -4.70 -5.36 -3.19
CA HIS A 180 -3.88 -4.38 -3.89
C HIS A 180 -2.45 -4.36 -3.37
N SER A 181 -2.23 -4.48 -2.06
CA SER A 181 -0.89 -4.52 -1.47
C SER A 181 -0.08 -5.74 -1.91
N LEU A 182 -0.70 -6.91 -2.07
CA LEU A 182 -0.02 -8.13 -2.52
C LEU A 182 0.15 -8.20 -4.03
N PHE A 183 -0.76 -7.58 -4.79
CA PHE A 183 -0.76 -7.57 -6.25
C PHE A 183 0.50 -6.91 -6.84
N TRP A 184 0.90 -5.73 -6.35
CA TRP A 184 2.05 -5.01 -6.91
C TRP A 184 3.38 -5.77 -6.77
N PRO A 185 3.73 -6.32 -5.58
CA PRO A 185 4.90 -7.20 -5.46
C PRO A 185 4.82 -8.43 -6.36
N THR A 186 3.63 -9.01 -6.58
CA THR A 186 3.47 -10.15 -7.51
C THR A 186 3.83 -9.73 -8.93
N CYS A 187 3.26 -8.63 -9.41
CA CYS A 187 3.54 -8.12 -10.75
C CYS A 187 5.03 -7.79 -10.92
N MET A 188 5.67 -7.21 -9.91
CA MET A 188 7.10 -6.92 -9.93
C MET A 188 7.96 -8.19 -9.95
N MET A 189 7.56 -9.23 -9.21
CA MET A 189 8.22 -10.55 -9.23
C MET A 189 8.12 -11.18 -10.62
N ILE A 190 6.90 -11.27 -11.16
CA ILE A 190 6.64 -11.86 -12.49
C ILE A 190 7.40 -11.08 -13.56
N GLY A 191 7.36 -9.74 -13.50
CA GLY A 191 8.11 -8.87 -14.42
C GLY A 191 9.62 -9.13 -14.36
N GLY A 192 10.20 -9.22 -13.15
CA GLY A 192 11.62 -9.53 -12.97
C GLY A 192 12.01 -10.89 -13.55
N VAL A 193 11.21 -11.93 -13.27
CA VAL A 193 11.40 -13.29 -13.84
C VAL A 193 11.30 -13.26 -15.36
N ALA A 194 10.29 -12.60 -15.91
CA ALA A 194 10.06 -12.52 -17.35
C ALA A 194 11.22 -11.82 -18.08
N ILE A 195 11.77 -10.73 -17.53
CA ILE A 195 12.93 -10.05 -18.10
C ILE A 195 14.14 -11.00 -18.17
N VAL A 196 14.48 -11.66 -17.07
CA VAL A 196 15.62 -12.59 -17.04
C VAL A 196 15.40 -13.76 -18.01
N ALA A 197 14.20 -14.32 -18.03
CA ALA A 197 13.83 -15.41 -18.93
C ALA A 197 13.96 -14.99 -20.41
N MET A 198 13.46 -13.81 -20.77
CA MET A 198 13.54 -13.29 -22.14
C MET A 198 14.99 -13.04 -22.58
N VAL A 199 15.84 -12.47 -21.70
CA VAL A 199 17.26 -12.28 -22.02
C VAL A 199 17.95 -13.63 -22.20
N LYS A 200 17.70 -14.62 -21.33
CA LYS A 200 18.30 -15.95 -21.44
C LYS A 200 17.82 -16.71 -22.68
N LEU A 201 16.55 -16.59 -23.03
CA LEU A 201 16.00 -17.17 -24.25
C LEU A 201 16.65 -16.54 -25.50
N THR A 202 16.86 -15.22 -25.50
CA THR A 202 17.56 -14.50 -26.58
C THR A 202 19.02 -14.93 -26.70
N GLN A 203 19.74 -15.05 -25.57
CA GLN A 203 21.12 -15.57 -25.52
C GLN A 203 21.21 -17.02 -26.01
N TYR A 204 20.23 -17.86 -25.66
CA TYR A 204 20.19 -19.26 -26.09
C TYR A 204 19.93 -19.39 -27.60
N LEU A 205 18.98 -18.62 -28.14
CA LEU A 205 18.68 -18.61 -29.58
C LEU A 205 19.85 -18.08 -30.41
N SER A 206 20.57 -17.06 -29.94
CA SER A 206 21.75 -16.53 -30.65
C SER A 206 22.88 -17.58 -30.72
N LEU A 207 23.14 -18.31 -29.63
CA LEU A 207 24.10 -19.42 -29.61
C LEU A 207 23.71 -20.56 -30.57
N LEU A 208 22.43 -20.93 -30.61
CA LEU A 208 21.92 -21.94 -31.54
C LEU A 208 22.09 -21.51 -32.99
N CYS A 209 21.76 -20.27 -33.32
CA CYS A 209 21.90 -19.72 -34.67
C CYS A 209 23.38 -19.72 -35.11
N GLU A 210 24.29 -19.35 -34.21
CA GLU A 210 25.74 -19.39 -34.49
C GLU A 210 26.26 -20.81 -34.74
N ARG A 211 25.76 -21.81 -33.99
CA ARG A 211 26.10 -23.23 -34.22
C ARG A 211 25.59 -23.72 -35.58
N ILE A 212 24.34 -23.43 -35.93
CA ILE A 212 23.75 -23.84 -37.20
C ILE A 212 24.54 -23.23 -38.38
N GLN A 213 24.89 -21.94 -38.29
CA GLN A 213 25.67 -21.28 -39.33
C GLN A 213 27.07 -21.89 -39.49
N ARG A 214 27.71 -22.30 -38.38
CA ARG A 214 29.00 -23.00 -38.40
C ARG A 214 28.92 -24.41 -39.01
N ILE A 215 27.80 -25.11 -38.86
CA ILE A 215 27.60 -26.44 -39.46
C ILE A 215 27.30 -26.34 -40.97
N SER A 216 26.62 -25.27 -41.40
CA SER A 216 26.25 -25.08 -42.83
C SER A 216 27.38 -24.52 -43.72
N ARG A 217 28.48 -24.05 -43.12
CA ARG A 217 29.64 -23.47 -43.83
C ARG A 217 30.77 -24.48 -43.88
#